data_AF-A0A943IX43-F1
#
_entry.id   AF-A0A943IX43-F1
#
_cell.length_a   1.000
_cell.length_b   1.000
_cell.length_c   1.000
_cell.angle_alpha   90.00
_cell.angle_beta   90.00
_cell.angle_gamma   90.00
#
_symmetry.space_group_name_H-M   'P 1'
#
loop_
_entity.id
_entity.type
_entity.pdbx_description
1 polymer ?
#
loop_
_entity_poly.entity_id
_entity_poly.type
_entity_poly.pdbx_seq_one_letter_code
_entity_poly.pdbx_strand_id
1 'polypeptide(L)'
;MALFGVYAALMFLLKFAMQGLPNVHPLGLFIIVLTIQYRYKALIPLYVYVMIDGIVGGFALWWIPYLYIWVPLWAMAMGVSCLIRRFHLPNKVAIPLYMCIAALHGFSFGTLYAPFQALAFGLSFEGMLTWIVAGIPFDIIHGVSNFFVATLVVPLSKVVAELERRSAAALGERSAGK
;
A
#
# COMPACT_ATOMS: atom_id res chain seq x y z
N MET A 1 -1.84 -16.87 9.76
CA MET A 1 -0.67 -16.73 8.85
C MET A 1 -1.05 -16.97 7.39
N ALA A 2 -1.78 -18.03 7.04
CA ALA A 2 -2.22 -18.28 5.66
C ALA A 2 -2.95 -17.09 5.00
N LEU A 3 -3.83 -16.39 5.74
CA LEU A 3 -4.57 -15.23 5.24
C LEU A 3 -3.67 -14.07 4.76
N PHE A 4 -2.54 -13.82 5.45
CA PHE A 4 -1.59 -12.79 5.02
C PHE A 4 -0.87 -13.17 3.72
N GLY A 5 -0.62 -14.46 3.50
CA GLY A 5 -0.12 -14.95 2.22
C GLY A 5 -1.11 -14.70 1.08
N VAL A 6 -2.41 -14.91 1.32
CA VAL A 6 -3.46 -14.62 0.32
C VAL A 6 -3.51 -13.13 -0.01
N TYR A 7 -3.46 -12.23 0.98
CA TYR A 7 -3.41 -10.79 0.70
C TYR A 7 -2.16 -10.38 -0.06
N ALA A 8 -1.00 -10.93 0.29
CA ALA A 8 0.24 -10.65 -0.43
C ALA A 8 0.17 -11.08 -1.90
N ALA A 9 -0.37 -12.28 -2.15
CA ALA A 9 -0.59 -12.79 -3.50
C ALA A 9 -1.59 -11.91 -4.26
N LEU A 10 -2.67 -11.48 -3.61
CA LEU A 10 -3.66 -10.57 -4.21
C LEU A 10 -3.04 -9.20 -4.56
N MET A 11 -2.24 -8.62 -3.66
CA MET A 11 -1.50 -7.38 -3.91
C MET A 11 -0.58 -7.53 -5.12
N PHE A 12 0.16 -8.65 -5.21
CA PHE A 12 1.02 -8.95 -6.34
C PHE A 12 0.23 -9.08 -7.65
N LEU A 13 -0.82 -9.91 -7.67
CA LEU A 13 -1.63 -10.16 -8.87
C LEU A 13 -2.30 -8.88 -9.39
N LEU A 14 -2.80 -8.03 -8.49
CA LEU A 14 -3.41 -6.77 -8.89
C LEU A 14 -2.39 -5.77 -9.42
N LYS A 15 -1.21 -5.67 -8.81
CA LYS A 15 -0.11 -4.88 -9.38
C LYS A 15 0.27 -5.42 -10.76
N PHE A 16 0.42 -6.74 -10.89
CA PHE A 16 0.76 -7.41 -12.13
C PHE A 16 -0.29 -7.14 -13.23
N ALA A 17 -1.58 -7.27 -12.91
CA ALA A 17 -2.67 -6.98 -13.83
C ALA A 17 -2.69 -5.50 -14.29
N MET A 18 -2.25 -4.58 -13.44
CA MET A 18 -2.18 -3.16 -13.76
C MET A 18 -0.86 -2.72 -14.42
N GLN A 19 0.05 -3.64 -14.75
CA GLN A 19 1.32 -3.31 -15.42
C GLN A 19 1.13 -2.62 -16.78
N GLY A 20 -0.01 -2.81 -17.44
CA GLY A 20 -0.35 -2.12 -18.69
C GLY A 20 -0.64 -0.62 -18.52
N LEU A 21 -0.82 -0.13 -17.29
CA LEU A 21 -1.07 1.28 -16.99
C LEU A 21 0.18 1.94 -16.39
N PRO A 22 0.55 3.15 -16.83
CA PRO A 22 1.75 3.82 -16.35
C PRO A 22 1.59 4.24 -14.88
N ASN A 23 2.37 3.64 -13.98
CA ASN A 23 2.40 4.00 -12.54
C ASN A 23 1.04 4.01 -11.83
N VAL A 24 0.11 3.18 -12.28
CA VAL A 24 -1.16 2.95 -11.58
C VAL A 24 -1.12 1.58 -10.94
N HIS A 25 -1.25 1.52 -9.62
CA HIS A 25 -1.39 0.25 -8.92
C HIS A 25 -2.18 0.40 -7.62
N PRO A 26 -2.99 -0.60 -7.22
CA PRO A 26 -3.89 -0.48 -6.08
C PRO A 26 -3.18 -0.81 -4.75
N LEU A 27 -1.86 -0.93 -4.76
CA LEU A 27 -1.06 -1.29 -3.58
C LEU A 27 -1.31 -0.34 -2.41
N GLY A 28 -1.38 0.96 -2.67
CA GLY A 28 -1.65 1.96 -1.63
C GLY A 28 -2.99 1.74 -0.94
N LEU A 29 -4.04 1.41 -1.70
CA LEU A 29 -5.35 1.05 -1.16
C LEU A 29 -5.25 -0.18 -0.25
N PHE A 30 -4.59 -1.25 -0.70
CA PHE A 30 -4.44 -2.46 0.10
C PHE A 30 -3.64 -2.22 1.38
N ILE A 31 -2.56 -1.44 1.32
CA ILE A 31 -1.78 -1.07 2.50
C ILE A 31 -2.66 -0.36 3.52
N ILE A 32 -3.45 0.64 3.09
CA ILE A 32 -4.36 1.37 3.98
C ILE A 32 -5.41 0.41 4.58
N VAL A 33 -6.08 -0.37 3.74
CA VAL A 33 -7.14 -1.29 4.17
C VAL A 33 -6.64 -2.32 5.17
N LEU A 34 -5.49 -2.95 4.88
CA LEU A 34 -4.87 -3.91 5.78
C LEU A 34 -4.39 -3.24 7.06
N THR A 35 -3.93 -1.98 7.01
CA THR A 35 -3.53 -1.23 8.21
C THR A 35 -4.72 -0.95 9.12
N ILE A 36 -5.88 -0.60 8.57
CA ILE A 36 -7.11 -0.36 9.34
C ILE A 36 -7.49 -1.63 10.14
N GLN A 37 -7.42 -2.79 9.49
CA GLN A 37 -7.83 -4.07 10.04
C GLN A 37 -6.78 -4.72 10.96
N TYR A 38 -5.53 -4.78 10.49
CA TYR A 38 -4.46 -5.57 11.09
C TYR A 38 -3.37 -4.74 11.79
N ARG A 39 -3.42 -3.40 11.65
CA ARG A 39 -2.48 -2.49 12.33
C ARG A 39 -1.03 -2.78 11.92
N TYR A 40 -0.15 -3.01 12.89
CA TYR A 40 1.26 -3.33 12.63
C TYR A 40 1.43 -4.65 11.86
N LYS A 41 0.47 -5.58 11.97
CA LYS A 41 0.51 -6.84 11.23
C LYS A 41 0.28 -6.67 9.73
N ALA A 42 -0.17 -5.49 9.27
CA ALA A 42 -0.27 -5.17 7.84
C ALA A 42 1.08 -5.14 7.12
N LEU A 43 2.19 -4.99 7.86
CA LEU A 43 3.54 -5.08 7.31
C LEU A 43 3.88 -6.50 6.85
N ILE A 44 3.27 -7.53 7.43
CA ILE A 44 3.51 -8.94 7.05
C ILE A 44 3.11 -9.18 5.58
N PRO A 45 1.84 -9.00 5.16
CA PRO A 45 1.46 -9.20 3.77
C PRO A 45 2.18 -8.23 2.81
N LEU A 46 2.50 -7.01 3.26
CA LEU A 46 3.29 -6.06 2.48
C LEU A 46 4.67 -6.62 2.13
N TYR A 47 5.45 -7.08 3.12
CA TYR A 47 6.79 -7.60 2.85
C TYR A 47 6.77 -8.94 2.14
N VAL A 48 5.77 -9.79 2.38
CA VAL A 48 5.57 -11.00 1.58
C VAL A 48 5.31 -10.64 0.11
N TYR A 49 4.49 -9.62 -0.15
CA TYR A 49 4.28 -9.10 -1.50
C TYR A 49 5.60 -8.60 -2.12
N VAL A 50 6.39 -7.80 -1.39
CA VAL A 50 7.69 -7.29 -1.88
C VAL A 50 8.65 -8.44 -2.22
N MET A 51 8.63 -9.53 -1.46
CA MET A 51 9.42 -10.72 -1.76
C MET A 51 8.92 -11.44 -3.01
N ILE A 52 7.60 -11.64 -3.17
CA ILE A 52 7.02 -12.24 -4.38
C ILE A 52 7.37 -11.39 -5.62
N ASP A 53 7.24 -10.07 -5.50
CA ASP A 53 7.54 -9.11 -6.57
C ASP A 53 9.02 -9.18 -6.98
N GLY A 54 9.95 -9.33 -6.02
CA GLY A 54 11.37 -9.55 -6.30
C GLY A 54 11.69 -10.92 -6.91
N ILE A 55 11.01 -11.98 -6.48
CA ILE A 55 11.18 -13.33 -7.04
C ILE A 55 10.73 -13.36 -8.51
N VAL A 56 9.58 -12.75 -8.83
CA VAL A 56 9.02 -12.77 -10.18
C VAL A 56 9.69 -11.74 -11.09
N GLY A 57 9.94 -10.53 -10.59
CA GLY A 57 10.54 -9.44 -11.35
C GLY A 57 12.07 -9.46 -11.42
N GLY A 58 12.72 -10.36 -10.68
CA GLY A 58 14.16 -10.37 -10.48
C GLY A 58 14.59 -9.32 -9.45
N PHE A 59 15.41 -9.72 -8.47
CA PHE A 59 15.96 -8.85 -7.41
C PHE A 59 16.96 -7.81 -7.96
N ALA A 60 16.51 -6.91 -8.82
CA ALA A 60 17.31 -5.84 -9.38
C ALA A 60 17.26 -4.57 -8.52
N LEU A 61 17.97 -3.52 -8.93
CA LEU A 61 18.09 -2.27 -8.16
C LEU A 61 16.74 -1.64 -7.81
N TRP A 62 15.72 -1.81 -8.66
CA TRP A 62 14.38 -1.26 -8.40
C TRP A 62 13.66 -1.89 -7.21
N TRP A 63 14.05 -3.11 -6.82
CA TRP A 63 13.45 -3.81 -5.69
C TRP A 63 13.86 -3.20 -4.34
N ILE A 64 15.06 -2.63 -4.24
CA ILE A 64 15.59 -2.12 -2.96
C ILE A 64 14.74 -0.96 -2.42
N PRO A 65 14.36 0.07 -3.21
CA PRO A 65 13.44 1.11 -2.77
C PRO A 65 12.09 0.58 -2.26
N TYR A 66 11.60 -0.52 -2.83
CA TYR A 66 10.32 -1.13 -2.45
C TYR A 66 10.34 -1.68 -1.02
N LEU A 67 11.51 -1.89 -0.40
CA LEU A 67 11.60 -2.31 1.00
C LEU A 67 11.18 -1.21 1.99
N TYR A 68 11.33 0.06 1.61
CA TYR A 68 11.09 1.16 2.54
C TYR A 68 10.01 2.15 2.06
N ILE A 69 9.77 2.28 0.74
CA ILE A 69 8.89 3.32 0.18
C ILE A 69 7.43 3.23 0.68
N TRP A 70 6.98 2.05 1.09
CA TRP A 70 5.64 1.80 1.59
C TRP A 70 5.46 2.09 3.08
N VAL A 71 6.56 2.15 3.83
CA VAL A 71 6.54 2.38 5.29
C VAL A 71 5.95 3.75 5.65
N PRO A 72 6.30 4.85 4.96
CA PRO A 72 5.64 6.14 5.16
C PRO A 72 4.13 6.07 4.98
N LEU A 73 3.63 5.38 3.94
CA LEU A 73 2.20 5.22 3.71
C LEU A 73 1.53 4.44 4.84
N TRP A 74 2.13 3.32 5.26
CA TRP A 74 1.64 2.55 6.40
C TRP A 74 1.59 3.39 7.68
N ALA A 75 2.63 4.19 7.95
CA ALA A 75 2.69 5.05 9.13
C ALA A 75 1.60 6.14 9.11
N MET A 76 1.41 6.80 7.96
CA MET A 76 0.32 7.77 7.77
C MET A 76 -1.05 7.11 7.94
N ALA A 77 -1.25 5.93 7.35
CA ALA A 77 -2.49 5.17 7.46
C ALA A 77 -2.78 4.75 8.91
N MET A 78 -1.75 4.37 9.67
CA MET A 78 -1.85 4.08 11.10
C MET A 78 -2.29 5.33 11.87
N GLY A 79 -1.61 6.46 11.65
CA GLY A 79 -1.92 7.73 12.32
C GLY A 79 -3.36 8.16 12.07
N VAL A 80 -3.79 8.16 10.81
CA VAL A 80 -5.18 8.49 10.42
C VAL A 80 -6.17 7.49 11.02
N SER A 81 -5.87 6.19 10.99
CA SER A 81 -6.73 5.15 11.60
C SER A 81 -6.87 5.33 13.12
N CYS A 82 -5.80 5.72 13.80
CA CYS A 82 -5.80 6.02 15.23
C CYS A 82 -6.61 7.29 15.51
N LEU A 83 -6.45 8.35 14.70
CA LEU A 83 -7.21 9.59 14.81
C LEU A 83 -8.71 9.36 14.66
N ILE A 84 -9.12 8.64 13.60
CA ILE A 84 -10.53 8.32 13.31
C ILE A 84 -11.14 7.53 14.48
N ARG A 85 -10.42 6.54 15.01
CA ARG A 85 -10.89 5.73 16.14
C ARG A 85 -10.97 6.55 17.43
N ARG A 86 -9.97 7.39 17.71
CA ARG A 86 -9.90 8.20 18.93
C ARG A 86 -11.03 9.22 19.01
N PHE A 87 -11.34 9.87 17.89
CA PHE A 87 -12.35 10.93 17.82
C PHE A 87 -13.69 10.47 17.23
N HIS A 88 -13.88 9.17 16.98
CA HIS A 88 -15.09 8.59 16.39
C HIS A 88 -15.56 9.33 15.13
N LEU A 89 -14.60 9.67 14.25
CA LEU A 89 -14.90 10.48 13.07
C LEU A 89 -15.84 9.74 12.11
N PRO A 90 -16.85 10.41 11.54
CA PRO A 90 -17.77 9.79 10.60
C PRO A 90 -17.07 9.46 9.28
N ASN A 91 -17.61 8.49 8.53
CA ASN A 91 -17.04 8.06 7.24
C ASN A 91 -16.88 9.21 6.23
N LYS A 92 -17.73 10.24 6.31
CA LYS A 92 -17.65 11.44 5.47
C LYS A 92 -16.35 12.22 5.65
N VAL A 93 -15.69 12.09 6.80
CA VAL A 93 -14.39 12.70 7.12
C VAL A 93 -13.26 11.67 6.95
N ALA A 94 -13.49 10.43 7.37
CA ALA A 94 -12.49 9.37 7.26
C ALA A 94 -12.06 9.10 5.81
N ILE A 95 -13.01 9.03 4.86
CA ILE A 95 -12.72 8.71 3.46
C ILE A 95 -11.79 9.77 2.84
N PRO A 96 -12.11 11.09 2.89
CA PRO A 96 -11.19 12.11 2.41
C PRO A 96 -9.80 12.05 3.03
N LEU A 97 -9.68 11.75 4.33
CA LEU A 97 -8.36 11.63 4.97
C LEU A 97 -7.53 10.49 4.37
N TYR A 98 -8.15 9.33 4.12
CA TYR A 98 -7.46 8.21 3.45
C TYR A 98 -7.10 8.54 2.00
N MET A 99 -7.96 9.27 1.28
CA MET A 99 -7.66 9.76 -0.07
C MET A 99 -6.47 10.71 -0.09
N CYS A 100 -6.42 11.65 0.86
CA CYS A 100 -5.32 12.62 0.97
C CYS A 100 -3.99 11.94 1.26
N ILE A 101 -3.92 10.98 2.20
CA ILE A 101 -2.64 10.29 2.48
C ILE A 101 -2.21 9.38 1.33
N ALA A 102 -3.15 8.76 0.62
CA ALA A 102 -2.84 7.93 -0.55
C ALA A 102 -2.29 8.78 -1.70
N ALA A 103 -2.90 9.95 -1.92
CA ALA A 103 -2.44 10.91 -2.91
C ALA A 103 -1.08 11.51 -2.56
N LEU A 104 -0.90 11.92 -1.30
CA LEU A 104 0.37 12.46 -0.79
C LEU A 104 1.52 11.47 -0.98
N HIS A 105 1.28 10.18 -0.71
CA HIS A 105 2.27 9.13 -0.97
C HIS A 105 2.57 8.99 -2.46
N GLY A 106 1.53 8.99 -3.31
CA GLY A 106 1.73 8.89 -4.76
C GLY A 106 2.49 10.08 -5.36
N PHE A 107 2.19 11.31 -4.94
CA PHE A 107 2.91 12.51 -5.37
C PHE A 107 4.35 12.58 -4.85
N SER A 108 4.68 11.85 -3.79
CA SER A 108 6.02 11.80 -3.22
C SER A 108 6.79 10.54 -3.61
N PHE A 109 6.24 9.68 -4.48
CA PHE A 109 6.81 8.36 -4.76
C PHE A 109 8.22 8.46 -5.37
N GLY A 110 8.39 9.24 -6.44
CA GLY A 110 9.68 9.50 -7.07
C GLY A 110 10.67 10.19 -6.12
N THR A 111 10.17 11.06 -5.26
CA THR A 111 10.99 11.72 -4.22
C THR A 111 11.49 10.73 -3.16
N LEU A 112 10.64 9.80 -2.70
CA LEU A 112 11.03 8.74 -1.77
C LEU A 112 12.01 7.74 -2.42
N TYR A 113 11.92 7.57 -3.73
CA TYR A 113 12.81 6.73 -4.51
C TYR A 113 14.20 7.37 -4.73
N ALA A 114 14.26 8.70 -4.86
CA ALA A 114 15.45 9.44 -5.24
C ALA A 114 16.69 9.22 -4.36
N PRO A 115 16.62 9.10 -3.01
CA PRO A 115 17.79 8.84 -2.17
C PRO A 115 18.53 7.56 -2.54
N PHE A 116 17.80 6.47 -2.79
CA PHE A 116 18.43 5.23 -3.23
C PHE A 116 19.02 5.39 -4.63
N GLN A 117 18.33 6.08 -5.54
CA GLN A 117 18.86 6.36 -6.87
C GLN A 117 20.17 7.15 -6.82
N ALA A 118 20.25 8.15 -5.94
CA ALA A 118 21.46 8.94 -5.75
C ALA A 118 22.63 8.09 -5.23
N LEU A 119 22.37 7.20 -4.27
CA LEU A 119 23.38 6.29 -3.74
C LEU A 119 23.82 5.22 -4.77
N ALA A 120 22.87 4.60 -5.46
CA ALA A 120 23.13 3.50 -6.39
C ALA A 120 23.89 3.95 -7.64
N PHE A 121 23.65 5.18 -8.11
CA PHE A 121 24.24 5.71 -9.34
C PHE A 121 25.26 6.84 -9.08
N GLY A 122 25.58 7.15 -7.81
CA GLY A 122 26.54 8.20 -7.46
C GLY A 122 26.12 9.59 -7.91
N LEU A 123 24.82 9.90 -7.89
CA LEU A 123 24.31 11.18 -8.37
C LEU A 123 24.74 12.33 -7.45
N SER A 124 25.09 13.47 -8.05
CA SER A 124 25.20 14.74 -7.33
C SER A 124 23.82 15.19 -6.82
N PHE A 125 23.80 16.20 -5.94
CA PHE A 125 22.54 16.81 -5.50
C PHE A 125 21.70 17.32 -6.69
N GLU A 126 22.33 17.94 -7.67
CA GLU A 126 21.66 18.37 -8.91
C GLU A 126 21.14 17.20 -9.74
N GLY A 127 21.90 16.10 -9.82
CA GLY A 127 21.46 14.87 -10.49
C GLY A 127 20.23 14.25 -9.80
N MET A 128 20.21 14.26 -8.47
CA MET A 128 19.05 13.82 -7.69
C MET A 128 17.83 14.71 -7.94
N LEU A 129 17.99 16.04 -7.96
CA LEU A 129 16.90 16.96 -8.30
C LEU A 129 16.38 16.74 -9.72
N THR A 130 17.29 16.51 -10.68
CA THR A 130 16.94 16.20 -12.07
C THR A 130 16.10 14.92 -12.16
N TRP A 131 16.47 13.88 -11.40
CA TRP A 131 15.68 12.65 -11.30
C TRP A 131 14.27 12.90 -10.73
N ILE A 132 14.17 13.70 -9.66
CA ILE A 132 12.87 14.05 -9.07
C ILE A 132 12.00 14.80 -10.07
N VAL A 133 12.56 15.80 -10.76
CA VAL A 133 11.84 16.58 -11.78
C VAL A 133 11.39 15.70 -12.94
N ALA A 134 12.24 14.79 -13.40
CA ALA A 134 11.87 13.82 -14.43
C ALA A 134 10.77 12.83 -13.97
N GLY A 135 10.67 12.58 -12.66
CA GLY A 135 9.64 11.74 -12.04
C GLY A 135 8.27 12.40 -11.88
N ILE A 136 8.18 13.73 -11.94
CA ILE A 136 6.93 14.48 -11.67
C ILE A 136 5.72 13.97 -12.48
N PRO A 137 5.80 13.72 -13.80
CA PRO A 137 4.66 13.22 -14.55
C PRO A 137 4.13 11.88 -14.02
N PHE A 138 5.04 10.99 -13.61
CA PHE A 138 4.70 9.70 -13.03
C PHE A 138 4.11 9.83 -11.63
N ASP A 139 4.67 10.72 -10.81
CA ASP A 139 4.17 11.03 -9.46
C ASP A 139 2.77 11.66 -9.52
N ILE A 140 2.49 12.50 -10.52
CA ILE A 140 1.15 13.05 -10.76
C ILE A 140 0.15 11.93 -11.08
N ILE A 141 0.48 11.06 -12.04
CA ILE A 141 -0.39 9.94 -12.42
C ILE A 141 -0.65 9.04 -11.20
N HIS A 142 0.40 8.71 -10.46
CA HIS A 142 0.32 7.88 -9.27
C HIS A 142 -0.54 8.53 -8.17
N GLY A 143 -0.26 9.79 -7.82
CA GLY A 143 -0.99 10.52 -6.79
C GLY A 143 -2.47 10.69 -7.11
N VAL A 144 -2.81 11.07 -8.34
CA VAL A 144 -4.20 11.20 -8.81
C VAL A 144 -4.90 9.84 -8.79
N SER A 145 -4.25 8.79 -9.29
CA SER A 145 -4.84 7.45 -9.30
C SER A 145 -5.10 6.94 -7.89
N ASN A 146 -4.13 7.10 -6.98
CA ASN A 146 -4.28 6.72 -5.58
C ASN A 146 -5.40 7.51 -4.88
N PHE A 147 -5.56 8.80 -5.18
CA PHE A 147 -6.64 9.61 -4.65
C PHE A 147 -8.01 9.01 -4.97
N PHE A 148 -8.25 8.65 -6.23
CA PHE A 148 -9.53 8.08 -6.66
C PHE A 148 -9.73 6.65 -6.18
N VAL A 149 -8.70 5.81 -6.26
CA VAL A 149 -8.78 4.41 -5.79
C VAL A 149 -9.01 4.34 -4.28
N ALA A 150 -8.49 5.29 -3.50
CA ALA A 150 -8.69 5.37 -2.06
C ALA A 150 -10.14 5.64 -1.61
N THR A 151 -11.03 6.05 -2.52
CA THR A 151 -12.48 6.09 -2.25
C THR A 151 -13.03 4.73 -1.80
N LEU A 152 -12.37 3.65 -2.23
CA LEU A 152 -12.74 2.27 -1.91
C LEU A 152 -12.23 1.76 -0.56
N VAL A 153 -11.45 2.56 0.19
CA VAL A 153 -10.86 2.14 1.47
C VAL A 153 -11.92 1.64 2.44
N VAL A 154 -12.96 2.45 2.72
CA VAL A 154 -14.00 2.09 3.68
C VAL A 154 -14.85 0.88 3.23
N PRO A 155 -15.39 0.83 2.00
CA PRO A 155 -16.15 -0.36 1.58
C PRO A 155 -15.28 -1.62 1.57
N LEU A 156 -14.02 -1.54 1.13
CA LEU A 156 -13.13 -2.69 1.11
C LEU A 156 -12.75 -3.15 2.52
N SER A 157 -12.50 -2.23 3.46
CA SER A 157 -12.29 -2.58 4.88
C SER A 157 -13.48 -3.31 5.48
N LYS A 158 -14.72 -2.94 5.13
CA LYS A 158 -15.93 -3.65 5.58
C LYS A 158 -16.02 -5.05 5.00
N VAL A 159 -15.70 -5.21 3.71
CA VAL A 159 -15.69 -6.53 3.05
C VAL A 159 -14.64 -7.43 3.70
N VAL A 160 -13.42 -6.92 3.92
CA VAL A 160 -12.36 -7.66 4.62
C VAL A 160 -12.82 -8.08 6.01
N ALA A 161 -13.38 -7.16 6.80
CA ALA A 161 -13.91 -7.48 8.14
C ALA A 161 -14.97 -8.59 8.10
N GLU A 162 -15.87 -8.55 7.12
CA GLU A 162 -16.93 -9.54 6.98
C GLU A 162 -16.40 -10.92 6.55
N LEU A 163 -15.48 -10.96 5.60
CA LEU A 163 -14.83 -12.21 5.17
C LEU A 163 -14.10 -12.88 6.34
N GLU A 164 -13.45 -12.11 7.20
CA GLU A 164 -12.82 -12.64 8.40
C GLU A 164 -13.82 -13.22 9.39
N ARG A 165 -14.92 -12.51 9.66
CA ARG A 165 -15.97 -13.02 10.56
C ARG A 165 -16.53 -14.35 10.06
N ARG A 166 -16.82 -14.44 8.76
CA ARG A 166 -17.31 -15.69 8.13
C ARG A 166 -16.29 -16.81 8.19
N SER A 167 -15.03 -16.50 7.90
CA SER A 167 -13.95 -17.48 7.98
C SER A 167 -13.77 -18.00 9.42
N ALA A 168 -13.87 -17.13 10.43
CA ALA A 168 -13.77 -17.53 11.83
C ALA A 168 -14.95 -18.42 12.25
N ALA A 169 -16.18 -18.07 11.85
CA ALA A 169 -17.37 -18.87 12.14
C ALA A 169 -17.27 -20.28 11.53
N ALA A 170 -16.90 -20.39 10.25
CA ALA A 170 -16.76 -21.68 9.56
C ALA A 170 -15.69 -22.59 10.20
N LEU A 171 -14.61 -22.02 10.73
CA LEU A 171 -13.58 -22.78 11.44
C LEU A 171 -14.05 -23.21 12.85
N GLY A 172 -14.83 -22.37 13.53
CA GLY A 172 -15.44 -22.69 14.83
C GLY A 172 -16.43 -23.85 14.73
N GLU A 173 -17.31 -23.83 13.73
CA GLU A 173 -18.25 -24.93 13.46
C GLU A 173 -17.53 -26.26 13.17
N ARG A 174 -16.44 -26.22 12.40
CA ARG A 174 -15.60 -27.41 12.13
C ARG A 174 -14.87 -27.96 13.36
N SER A 175 -14.60 -27.12 14.36
CA SER A 175 -13.96 -27.56 15.62
C SER A 175 -14.96 -28.05 16.66
N ALA A 176 -16.22 -27.62 16.59
CA ALA A 176 -17.29 -28.06 17.50
C ALA A 176 -17.99 -29.36 17.03
N GLY A 177 -17.89 -29.69 15.73
CA GLY A 177 -18.39 -30.96 15.16
C GLY A 177 -17.39 -32.13 15.21
N LYS A 178 -16.29 -31.99 15.95
CA LYS A 178 -15.29 -33.05 16.23
C LYS A 178 -15.24 -33.31 17.72
#